data_AF-A0A397BQA1-F1
#
_entry.id   AF-A0A397BQA1-F1
#
_cell.length_a   1.000
_cell.length_b   1.000
_cell.length_c   1.000
_cell.angle_alpha   90.00
_cell.angle_beta   90.00
_cell.angle_gamma   90.00
#
_symmetry.space_group_name_H-M   'P 1'
#
loop_
_entity.id
_entity.type
_entity.pdbx_description
1 polymer ?
#
loop_
_entity_poly.entity_id
_entity_poly.type
_entity_poly.pdbx_seq_one_letter_code
_entity_poly.pdbx_strand_id
1 'polypeptide(L)'
;MYAGNQFTQYASLLQNQIGHRLSVLGNNLLVCSDIARTNCERYTVNGGETISPTAVTGSVPEVQTLLCTAGAGHMFQLNYMGYVTTPISSTATLAQVTAALASLPYVKTTVGFSIGQVSVCDAATPLPVTVQFNSEMGDVPLLTASGADVGVTVTVAIAETTKGRFHHRIGKAPRSYLISGLTPSVAYNVRVAAYNNVGYGTFQPALSTYKPVPKGPMAPASVQVVPQTATSFGVVWEEPVSYGGSNVASYVVEWDNTRTFRSRCGDNAEVQYLSVQGVPPLVGTQQFQLAIGTTTVGCVNWGITAANLQTLIRGVAGYGAVTVVQHGDDSAAWDYGHMYEVTFYAPLTAAPLGDVPTMVASLVAGCNSFATGTLTVTTKTFGPGLDEIQGVGRQTSTDNECNALYLRPVGRKTTSDSSAKSAALALNVLPGTNSLKPFCASCAQTLTGTTVAVTMDMSASLFVGDVFSIGQTKCVYTIQAITASSITVAPGQLCPSFSGQALPVYRYAMRAYVVQDVEAGTPFYVRVAAQNALATGPPNYSY
;
A
#
# COMPACT_ATOMS: atom_id res chain seq x y z
N MET A 1 -11.48 -13.14 53.95
CA MET A 1 -10.61 -12.28 54.81
C MET A 1 -9.15 -12.58 54.48
N TYR A 2 -8.23 -11.67 54.82
CA TYR A 2 -6.96 -11.43 54.10
C TYR A 2 -5.73 -11.50 55.02
N ALA A 3 -4.54 -11.82 54.48
CA ALA A 3 -3.22 -11.42 55.00
C ALA A 3 -2.16 -11.46 53.86
N GLY A 4 -1.24 -10.49 53.80
CA GLY A 4 -0.36 -10.22 52.63
C GLY A 4 0.94 -11.05 52.53
N ASN A 5 1.93 -10.71 51.70
CA ASN A 5 2.11 -9.53 50.83
C ASN A 5 3.15 -9.80 49.70
N GLN A 6 2.80 -9.54 48.43
CA GLN A 6 3.74 -9.13 47.36
C GLN A 6 3.10 -8.12 46.36
N PHE A 7 2.07 -7.38 46.77
CA PHE A 7 1.14 -6.68 45.85
C PHE A 7 0.79 -5.22 46.24
N THR A 8 1.64 -4.54 47.02
CA THR A 8 1.38 -3.16 47.45
C THR A 8 1.77 -2.12 46.39
N GLN A 9 0.87 -1.20 46.05
CA GLN A 9 1.08 -0.13 45.05
C GLN A 9 1.83 1.09 45.63
N TYR A 10 2.60 1.78 44.77
CA TYR A 10 3.28 3.05 45.08
C TYR A 10 2.85 4.16 44.09
N ALA A 11 2.92 5.42 44.52
CA ALA A 11 2.54 6.60 43.73
C ALA A 11 3.67 7.64 43.65
N SER A 12 3.74 8.38 42.53
CA SER A 12 4.73 9.46 42.30
C SER A 12 4.13 10.85 42.59
N LEU A 13 4.97 11.76 43.10
CA LEU A 13 4.57 13.09 43.57
C LEU A 13 4.46 14.18 42.46
N LEU A 14 4.72 13.85 41.19
CA LEU A 14 4.83 14.83 40.07
C LEU A 14 3.65 14.83 39.07
N GLN A 15 2.50 14.25 39.40
CA GLN A 15 1.58 13.68 38.39
C GLN A 15 0.31 14.51 38.01
N ASN A 16 0.36 15.84 38.08
CA ASN A 16 -0.81 16.73 37.89
C ASN A 16 -1.06 17.22 36.43
N GLN A 17 -0.63 16.47 35.40
CA GLN A 17 -0.74 16.85 33.98
C GLN A 17 -1.37 15.75 33.10
N ILE A 18 -1.85 16.13 31.91
CA ILE A 18 -2.96 15.48 31.20
C ILE A 18 -2.53 14.23 30.40
N GLY A 19 -2.42 13.07 31.06
CA GLY A 19 -2.11 11.78 30.42
C GLY A 19 -2.73 10.56 31.11
N HIS A 20 -2.63 9.38 30.48
CA HIS A 20 -3.10 8.10 31.04
C HIS A 20 -2.34 7.71 32.31
N ARG A 21 -3.00 6.95 33.20
CA ARG A 21 -2.57 6.69 34.58
C ARG A 21 -2.27 5.20 34.79
N LEU A 22 -1.13 4.90 35.42
CA LEU A 22 -0.56 3.54 35.51
C LEU A 22 -0.48 3.03 36.96
N SER A 23 -0.47 1.71 37.17
CA SER A 23 -0.33 1.09 38.51
C SER A 23 0.25 -0.35 38.50
N VAL A 24 1.11 -0.70 39.46
CA VAL A 24 1.87 -1.97 39.49
C VAL A 24 1.21 -3.04 40.37
N LEU A 25 1.22 -4.31 39.93
CA LEU A 25 0.72 -5.49 40.64
C LEU A 25 1.68 -6.69 40.44
N GLY A 26 2.60 -6.88 41.40
CA GLY A 26 3.71 -7.83 41.27
C GLY A 26 4.67 -7.37 40.16
N ASN A 27 5.13 -8.27 39.30
CA ASN A 27 5.95 -7.91 38.13
C ASN A 27 5.12 -7.40 36.92
N ASN A 28 3.83 -7.10 37.11
CA ASN A 28 2.92 -6.58 36.07
C ASN A 28 2.59 -5.12 36.36
N LEU A 29 2.16 -4.36 35.35
CA LEU A 29 1.46 -3.09 35.55
C LEU A 29 0.20 -3.03 34.70
N LEU A 30 -0.64 -2.11 35.11
CA LEU A 30 -2.05 -1.99 34.81
C LEU A 30 -2.34 -0.54 34.43
N VAL A 31 -3.31 -0.35 33.55
CA VAL A 31 -3.80 0.94 33.06
C VAL A 31 -5.11 1.24 33.77
N CYS A 32 -5.21 2.38 34.43
CA CYS A 32 -6.39 2.78 35.20
C CYS A 32 -7.17 3.86 34.44
N SER A 33 -8.51 3.80 34.50
CA SER A 33 -9.40 4.76 33.84
C SER A 33 -10.10 5.75 34.80
N ASP A 34 -10.05 5.52 36.11
CA ASP A 34 -10.50 6.48 37.13
C ASP A 34 -9.33 7.11 37.93
N ILE A 35 -9.65 8.17 38.69
CA ILE A 35 -8.68 8.92 39.53
C ILE A 35 -8.30 8.17 40.81
N ALA A 36 -9.18 7.29 41.32
CA ALA A 36 -9.00 6.53 42.56
C ALA A 36 -8.18 5.25 42.38
N ARG A 37 -7.87 4.87 41.12
CA ARG A 37 -7.24 3.62 40.69
C ARG A 37 -8.03 2.37 41.07
N THR A 38 -9.36 2.48 41.12
CA THR A 38 -10.27 1.35 41.41
C THR A 38 -10.53 0.41 40.23
N ASN A 39 -10.08 0.77 39.01
CA ASN A 39 -10.38 0.06 37.77
C ASN A 39 -9.16 -0.17 36.84
N CYS A 40 -8.05 -0.69 37.39
CA CYS A 40 -6.80 -0.89 36.63
C CYS A 40 -6.69 -2.27 35.95
N GLU A 41 -6.42 -2.33 34.64
CA GLU A 41 -6.36 -3.56 33.83
C GLU A 41 -5.02 -3.77 33.08
N ARG A 42 -4.66 -5.01 32.72
CA ARG A 42 -3.43 -5.34 31.98
C ARG A 42 -3.53 -4.95 30.50
N TYR A 43 -2.53 -4.25 29.98
CA TYR A 43 -2.41 -3.98 28.54
C TYR A 43 -1.97 -5.23 27.78
N THR A 44 -2.45 -5.37 26.55
CA THR A 44 -2.19 -6.56 25.74
C THR A 44 -1.17 -6.27 24.64
N VAL A 45 -0.18 -7.17 24.52
CA VAL A 45 0.92 -7.37 23.54
C VAL A 45 0.54 -8.11 22.21
N ASN A 46 1.22 -8.07 21.05
CA ASN A 46 0.66 -8.62 19.77
C ASN A 46 0.71 -10.13 19.71
N GLY A 47 -0.45 -10.79 19.76
CA GLY A 47 -0.53 -12.25 19.85
C GLY A 47 0.03 -12.84 21.15
N GLY A 48 1.04 -12.21 21.75
CA GLY A 48 1.71 -12.57 23.00
C GLY A 48 1.42 -11.59 24.13
N GLU A 49 1.15 -12.09 25.33
CA GLU A 49 1.11 -11.28 26.54
C GLU A 49 2.56 -11.03 26.93
N THR A 50 3.12 -9.88 26.57
CA THR A 50 4.32 -9.42 27.26
C THR A 50 3.88 -8.89 28.61
N ILE A 51 4.15 -9.63 29.67
CA ILE A 51 4.19 -9.07 31.02
C ILE A 51 5.41 -8.14 31.07
N SER A 52 5.15 -6.91 30.70
CA SER A 52 5.85 -5.74 31.19
C SER A 52 4.84 -4.58 31.21
N PRO A 53 5.18 -3.43 31.81
CA PRO A 53 4.22 -2.40 32.19
C PRO A 53 3.69 -1.54 31.03
N THR A 54 3.41 -2.13 29.88
CA THR A 54 2.90 -1.41 28.71
C THR A 54 1.44 -0.99 28.92
N ALA A 55 0.97 0.02 28.17
CA ALA A 55 -0.31 0.69 28.43
C ALA A 55 -0.90 1.34 27.17
N VAL A 56 -2.23 1.50 27.12
CA VAL A 56 -2.90 2.24 26.04
C VAL A 56 -2.55 3.71 26.16
N THR A 57 -1.93 4.28 25.13
CA THR A 57 -1.94 5.73 24.90
C THR A 57 -3.04 6.03 23.89
N GLY A 58 -4.08 6.75 24.31
CA GLY A 58 -5.28 6.99 23.53
C GLY A 58 -5.01 7.67 22.18
N SER A 59 -6.01 7.59 21.30
CA SER A 59 -6.05 8.30 20.03
C SER A 59 -5.86 9.80 20.25
N VAL A 60 -4.90 10.39 19.54
CA VAL A 60 -4.92 11.83 19.28
C VAL A 60 -5.82 12.03 18.05
N PRO A 61 -7.03 12.58 18.19
CA PRO A 61 -7.86 12.90 17.04
C PRO A 61 -7.17 13.99 16.22
N GLU A 62 -7.26 13.89 14.89
CA GLU A 62 -6.85 14.98 14.01
C GLU A 62 -7.67 16.23 14.34
N VAL A 63 -7.03 17.40 14.42
CA VAL A 63 -7.70 18.69 14.50
C VAL A 63 -7.19 19.61 13.41
N GLN A 64 -8.08 20.00 12.51
CA GLN A 64 -7.84 21.00 11.49
C GLN A 64 -8.54 22.30 11.88
N THR A 65 -7.93 23.44 11.54
CA THR A 65 -8.60 24.75 11.62
C THR A 65 -8.97 25.23 10.24
N LEU A 66 -10.14 25.86 10.15
CA LEU A 66 -10.63 26.55 8.97
C LEU A 66 -10.76 28.04 9.32
N LEU A 67 -10.10 28.89 8.54
CA LEU A 67 -10.16 30.34 8.62
C LEU A 67 -10.79 30.85 7.32
N CYS A 68 -12.02 31.37 7.41
CA CYS A 68 -12.75 31.86 6.25
C CYS A 68 -12.91 33.39 6.26
N THR A 69 -12.44 34.03 5.20
CA THR A 69 -12.61 35.47 4.96
C THR A 69 -13.62 35.68 3.84
N ALA A 70 -14.81 36.19 4.17
CA ALA A 70 -15.87 36.47 3.20
C ALA A 70 -16.92 37.44 3.76
N GLY A 71 -17.56 38.21 2.87
CA GLY A 71 -18.78 38.96 3.17
C GLY A 71 -20.04 38.06 3.22
N ALA A 72 -21.17 38.63 3.64
CA ALA A 72 -22.45 37.91 3.63
C ALA A 72 -22.96 37.67 2.19
N GLY A 73 -23.65 36.54 1.98
CA GLY A 73 -24.30 36.19 0.70
C GLY A 73 -23.50 35.25 -0.21
N HIS A 74 -22.32 34.81 0.21
CA HIS A 74 -21.47 33.87 -0.54
C HIS A 74 -21.65 32.42 -0.10
N MET A 75 -21.29 31.48 -0.96
CA MET A 75 -21.40 30.03 -0.73
C MET A 75 -20.11 29.28 -1.09
N PHE A 76 -19.74 28.30 -0.25
CA PHE A 76 -18.62 27.38 -0.51
C PHE A 76 -18.96 25.96 -0.05
N GLN A 77 -18.14 24.99 -0.44
CA GLN A 77 -18.23 23.58 -0.04
C GLN A 77 -16.88 23.12 0.49
N LEU A 78 -16.91 22.16 1.42
CA LEU A 78 -15.69 21.50 1.90
C LEU A 78 -15.57 20.13 1.26
N ASN A 79 -14.35 19.83 0.80
CA ASN A 79 -14.02 18.63 0.08
C ASN A 79 -13.13 17.73 0.95
N TYR A 80 -13.53 16.47 1.07
CA TYR A 80 -12.80 15.43 1.77
C TYR A 80 -12.74 14.18 0.89
N MET A 81 -11.53 13.78 0.48
CA MET A 81 -11.28 12.56 -0.30
C MET A 81 -12.17 12.40 -1.56
N GLY A 82 -12.55 13.50 -2.21
CA GLY A 82 -13.41 13.52 -3.40
C GLY A 82 -14.91 13.62 -3.14
N TYR A 83 -15.35 13.60 -1.88
CA TYR A 83 -16.71 13.94 -1.48
C TYR A 83 -16.81 15.41 -1.09
N VAL A 84 -17.95 16.04 -1.38
CA VAL A 84 -18.21 17.46 -1.13
C VAL A 84 -19.35 17.60 -0.13
N THR A 85 -19.29 18.58 0.78
CA THR A 85 -20.41 18.90 1.67
C THR A 85 -21.60 19.46 0.89
N THR A 86 -22.79 19.49 1.50
CA THR A 86 -23.81 20.47 1.10
C THR A 86 -23.23 21.89 1.12
N PRO A 87 -23.67 22.81 0.24
CA PRO A 87 -23.21 24.20 0.25
C PRO A 87 -23.37 24.89 1.61
N ILE A 88 -22.28 25.50 2.07
CA ILE A 88 -22.13 26.25 3.32
C ILE A 88 -22.16 27.74 2.97
N SER A 89 -23.04 28.50 3.61
CA SER A 89 -23.08 29.96 3.46
C SER A 89 -21.97 30.62 4.29
N SER A 90 -21.44 31.75 3.84
CA SER A 90 -20.48 32.55 4.61
C SER A 90 -21.01 32.99 5.99
N THR A 91 -22.34 33.12 6.12
CA THR A 91 -23.03 33.42 7.39
C THR A 91 -23.51 32.18 8.15
N ALA A 92 -23.09 30.97 7.74
CA ALA A 92 -23.53 29.74 8.38
C ALA A 92 -23.13 29.66 9.87
N THR A 93 -24.09 29.28 10.70
CA THR A 93 -23.91 29.03 12.13
C THR A 93 -23.19 27.71 12.39
N LEU A 94 -22.65 27.53 13.60
CA LEU A 94 -22.00 26.29 14.05
C LEU A 94 -22.83 25.03 13.76
N ALA A 95 -24.14 25.07 13.98
CA ALA A 95 -25.04 23.95 13.72
C ALA A 95 -25.14 23.60 12.21
N GLN A 96 -25.15 24.61 11.34
CA GLN A 96 -25.20 24.42 9.89
C GLN A 96 -23.88 23.89 9.34
N VAL A 97 -22.73 24.38 9.83
CA VAL A 97 -21.40 23.84 9.47
C VAL A 97 -21.26 22.39 9.96
N THR A 98 -21.74 22.09 11.16
CA THR A 98 -21.76 20.71 11.70
C THR A 98 -22.61 19.78 10.85
N ALA A 99 -23.81 20.22 10.44
CA ALA A 99 -24.68 19.45 9.55
C ALA A 99 -24.07 19.23 8.15
N ALA A 100 -23.40 20.24 7.60
CA ALA A 100 -22.71 20.14 6.32
C ALA A 100 -21.55 19.14 6.37
N LEU A 101 -20.69 19.19 7.39
CA LEU A 101 -19.60 18.22 7.57
C LEU A 101 -20.12 16.81 7.88
N ALA A 102 -21.25 16.67 8.58
CA ALA A 102 -21.91 15.39 8.81
C ALA A 102 -22.50 14.74 7.54
N SER A 103 -22.58 15.47 6.40
CA SER A 103 -22.96 14.89 5.11
C SER A 103 -21.82 14.13 4.40
N LEU A 104 -20.56 14.29 4.85
CA LEU A 104 -19.41 13.61 4.27
C LEU A 104 -19.36 12.14 4.72
N PRO A 105 -19.23 11.17 3.79
CA PRO A 105 -19.13 9.77 4.17
C PRO A 105 -17.75 9.45 4.77
N TYR A 106 -17.71 8.40 5.60
CA TYR A 106 -16.51 7.88 6.27
C TYR A 106 -15.85 8.83 7.29
N VAL A 107 -16.49 9.95 7.65
CA VAL A 107 -15.99 10.91 8.65
C VAL A 107 -16.99 11.08 9.79
N LYS A 108 -16.48 11.35 11.00
CA LYS A 108 -17.27 11.83 12.13
C LYS A 108 -16.58 13.02 12.78
N THR A 109 -17.06 14.24 12.53
CA THR A 109 -16.45 15.48 13.05
C THR A 109 -17.13 16.02 14.31
N THR A 110 -16.35 16.68 15.17
CA THR A 110 -16.85 17.69 16.12
C THR A 110 -16.38 19.04 15.62
N VAL A 111 -17.30 20.00 15.49
CA VAL A 111 -16.97 21.38 15.05
C VAL A 111 -17.01 22.30 16.26
N GLY A 112 -16.09 23.26 16.33
CA GLY A 112 -16.08 24.31 17.35
C GLY A 112 -15.91 25.69 16.72
N PHE A 113 -16.65 26.67 17.23
CA PHE A 113 -16.47 28.10 16.93
C PHE A 113 -15.72 28.76 18.09
N SER A 114 -14.98 29.82 17.80
CA SER A 114 -14.32 30.63 18.83
C SER A 114 -15.33 31.37 19.72
N ILE A 115 -14.96 31.73 20.95
CA ILE A 115 -15.88 32.41 21.88
C ILE A 115 -16.32 33.76 21.26
N GLY A 116 -17.63 33.95 21.13
CA GLY A 116 -18.23 35.14 20.50
C GLY A 116 -18.42 35.06 18.97
N GLN A 117 -17.91 34.02 18.31
CA GLN A 117 -18.10 33.81 16.88
C GLN A 117 -19.52 33.28 16.59
N VAL A 118 -20.21 33.91 15.65
CA VAL A 118 -21.60 33.56 15.26
C VAL A 118 -21.73 32.99 13.83
N SER A 119 -20.75 33.28 12.96
CA SER A 119 -20.69 32.85 11.56
C SER A 119 -19.36 32.15 11.23
N VAL A 120 -19.40 31.29 10.22
CA VAL A 120 -18.23 30.52 9.73
C VAL A 120 -17.17 31.41 9.07
N CYS A 121 -17.58 32.52 8.44
CA CYS A 121 -16.69 33.52 7.84
C CYS A 121 -16.90 34.91 8.46
N ASP A 122 -15.87 35.75 8.37
CA ASP A 122 -15.94 37.19 8.63
C ASP A 122 -15.04 37.94 7.63
N ALA A 123 -15.47 39.12 7.16
CA ALA A 123 -14.76 39.86 6.11
C ALA A 123 -13.55 40.67 6.59
N ALA A 124 -13.45 40.97 7.90
CA ALA A 124 -12.44 41.85 8.47
C ALA A 124 -11.57 41.16 9.54
N THR A 125 -12.19 40.33 10.39
CA THR A 125 -11.54 39.61 11.49
C THR A 125 -11.99 38.15 11.50
N PRO A 126 -11.51 37.33 10.54
CA PRO A 126 -11.85 35.91 10.49
C PRO A 126 -11.32 35.20 11.75
N LEU A 127 -12.14 34.35 12.35
CA LEU A 127 -11.80 33.55 13.53
C LEU A 127 -11.73 32.05 13.16
N PRO A 128 -10.80 31.29 13.77
CA PRO A 128 -10.63 29.89 13.43
C PRO A 128 -11.82 29.05 13.90
N VAL A 129 -12.39 28.30 12.96
CA VAL A 129 -13.33 27.20 13.20
C VAL A 129 -12.51 25.93 13.36
N THR A 130 -12.67 25.23 14.48
CA THR A 130 -12.00 23.94 14.71
C THR A 130 -12.85 22.80 14.17
N VAL A 131 -12.20 21.87 13.46
CA VAL A 131 -12.80 20.62 12.97
C VAL A 131 -11.96 19.47 13.52
N GLN A 132 -12.46 18.84 14.59
CA GLN A 132 -11.86 17.65 15.18
C GLN A 132 -12.45 16.40 14.51
N PHE A 133 -11.59 15.56 13.95
CA PHE A 133 -11.98 14.27 13.36
C PHE A 133 -11.97 13.20 14.45
N ASN A 134 -13.14 12.70 14.81
CA ASN A 134 -13.33 11.64 15.81
C ASN A 134 -13.20 10.22 15.22
N SER A 135 -12.67 10.09 14.01
CA SER A 135 -12.45 8.81 13.32
C SER A 135 -11.14 8.17 13.77
N GLU A 136 -11.11 6.84 13.94
CA GLU A 136 -9.87 6.07 14.19
C GLU A 136 -8.89 6.04 12.99
N MET A 137 -9.17 6.82 11.93
CA MET A 137 -8.39 6.95 10.69
C MET A 137 -7.09 7.76 10.85
N GLY A 138 -6.65 8.02 12.08
CA GLY A 138 -5.37 8.66 12.37
C GLY A 138 -5.16 9.99 11.66
N ASP A 139 -4.03 10.11 10.97
CA ASP A 139 -3.65 11.22 10.09
C ASP A 139 -4.55 11.22 8.85
N VAL A 140 -5.46 12.19 8.73
CA VAL A 140 -6.42 12.27 7.63
C VAL A 140 -6.11 13.46 6.71
N PRO A 141 -6.37 13.35 5.39
CA PRO A 141 -6.08 14.43 4.46
C PRO A 141 -6.72 15.76 4.87
N LEU A 142 -5.99 16.85 4.62
CA LEU A 142 -6.48 18.21 4.86
C LEU A 142 -7.78 18.46 4.07
N LEU A 143 -8.78 19.03 4.73
CA LEU A 143 -9.95 19.57 4.02
C LEU A 143 -9.50 20.61 3.00
N THR A 144 -10.20 20.67 1.87
CA THR A 144 -10.02 21.70 0.85
C THR A 144 -11.36 22.40 0.61
N ALA A 145 -11.33 23.69 0.24
CA ALA A 145 -12.54 24.43 -0.10
C ALA A 145 -12.76 24.45 -1.62
N SER A 146 -14.02 24.42 -2.05
CA SER A 146 -14.40 24.62 -3.45
C SER A 146 -15.75 25.32 -3.56
N GLY A 147 -16.05 25.90 -4.73
CA GLY A 147 -17.26 26.68 -4.97
C GLY A 147 -16.96 27.86 -5.91
N ALA A 148 -17.99 28.41 -6.54
CA ALA A 148 -17.83 29.48 -7.53
C ALA A 148 -17.21 30.77 -6.93
N ASP A 149 -17.45 31.03 -5.65
CA ASP A 149 -16.93 32.22 -4.94
C ASP A 149 -15.50 32.01 -4.38
N VAL A 150 -15.02 30.75 -4.31
CA VAL A 150 -13.76 30.39 -3.63
C VAL A 150 -12.56 30.83 -4.47
N GLY A 151 -11.67 31.63 -3.87
CA GLY A 151 -10.54 32.26 -4.56
C GLY A 151 -10.87 33.57 -5.28
N VAL A 152 -12.13 34.03 -5.22
CA VAL A 152 -12.56 35.31 -5.82
C VAL A 152 -13.08 36.26 -4.74
N THR A 153 -14.12 35.87 -4.00
CA THR A 153 -14.72 36.66 -2.90
C THR A 153 -14.73 35.92 -1.56
N VAL A 154 -14.50 34.60 -1.57
CA VAL A 154 -14.34 33.74 -0.40
C VAL A 154 -12.92 33.20 -0.38
N THR A 155 -12.16 33.54 0.67
CA THR A 155 -10.85 32.93 0.93
C THR A 155 -10.98 31.97 2.10
N VAL A 156 -10.66 30.69 1.89
CA VAL A 156 -10.65 29.68 2.96
C VAL A 156 -9.24 29.13 3.12
N ALA A 157 -8.59 29.47 4.23
CA ALA A 157 -7.32 28.86 4.63
C ALA A 157 -7.62 27.71 5.59
N ILE A 158 -7.06 26.52 5.31
CA ILE A 158 -7.24 25.33 6.15
C ILE A 158 -5.85 24.87 6.58
N ALA A 159 -5.68 24.52 7.86
CA ALA A 159 -4.41 24.09 8.43
C ALA A 159 -4.59 22.89 9.37
N GLU A 160 -3.65 21.95 9.32
CA GLU A 160 -3.49 20.90 10.32
C GLU A 160 -2.92 21.54 11.60
N THR A 161 -3.63 21.42 12.72
CA THR A 161 -3.20 21.98 14.02
C THR A 161 -2.85 20.93 15.05
N THR A 162 -3.43 19.73 14.93
CA THR A 162 -3.06 18.56 15.72
C THR A 162 -3.07 17.36 14.80
N LYS A 163 -1.87 16.87 14.45
CA LYS A 163 -1.67 15.72 13.58
C LYS A 163 -2.24 14.45 14.20
N GLY A 164 -3.25 13.89 13.55
CA GLY A 164 -3.88 12.64 13.92
C GLY A 164 -2.88 11.49 13.96
N ARG A 165 -3.04 10.58 14.92
CA ARG A 165 -2.16 9.41 15.05
C ARG A 165 -2.98 8.13 15.00
N PHE A 166 -2.70 7.32 13.99
CA PHE A 166 -3.24 5.97 13.89
C PHE A 166 -2.86 5.13 15.12
N HIS A 167 -3.79 4.28 15.54
CA HIS A 167 -3.52 3.30 16.57
C HIS A 167 -2.63 2.18 16.02
N HIS A 168 -1.47 1.95 16.63
CA HIS A 168 -0.77 0.69 16.49
C HIS A 168 -1.18 -0.22 17.65
N ARG A 169 -2.19 -1.07 17.43
CA ARG A 169 -2.38 -2.23 18.30
C ARG A 169 -1.17 -3.13 18.12
N ILE A 170 -0.40 -3.19 19.18
CA ILE A 170 0.20 -4.43 19.61
C ILE A 170 -0.86 -4.95 20.63
N GLY A 171 -1.46 -6.15 20.46
CA GLY A 171 -2.56 -6.71 21.30
C GLY A 171 -2.83 -8.23 21.13
N LYS A 172 -3.13 -9.00 22.21
CA LYS A 172 -3.22 -10.48 22.12
C LYS A 172 -4.33 -10.82 21.14
N ALA A 173 -4.00 -11.63 20.14
CA ALA A 173 -4.85 -11.84 18.98
C ALA A 173 -6.21 -12.45 19.39
N PRO A 174 -7.32 -12.04 18.75
CA PRO A 174 -8.63 -12.62 19.02
C PRO A 174 -8.59 -14.13 18.76
N ARG A 175 -9.07 -14.91 19.74
CA ARG A 175 -9.23 -16.37 19.57
C ARG A 175 -10.29 -16.64 18.51
N SER A 176 -9.84 -16.99 17.33
CA SER A 176 -10.67 -17.35 16.18
C SER A 176 -10.37 -18.79 15.76
N TYR A 177 -11.35 -19.44 15.12
CA TYR A 177 -11.20 -20.79 14.60
C TYR A 177 -11.92 -20.89 13.26
N LEU A 178 -11.20 -21.34 12.22
CA LEU A 178 -11.79 -21.57 10.91
C LEU A 178 -12.45 -22.94 10.85
N ILE A 179 -13.78 -22.96 10.92
CA ILE A 179 -14.56 -24.16 10.61
C ILE A 179 -14.46 -24.42 9.10
N SER A 180 -13.99 -25.60 8.72
CA SER A 180 -13.77 -26.00 7.32
C SER A 180 -14.53 -27.30 7.01
N GLY A 181 -14.62 -27.68 5.73
CA GLY A 181 -15.42 -28.83 5.28
C GLY A 181 -16.94 -28.61 5.29
N LEU A 182 -17.40 -27.35 5.42
CA LEU A 182 -18.82 -27.01 5.34
C LEU A 182 -19.35 -27.16 3.92
N THR A 183 -20.56 -27.69 3.77
CA THR A 183 -21.25 -27.79 2.49
C THR A 183 -21.71 -26.39 2.05
N PRO A 184 -21.36 -25.93 0.83
CA PRO A 184 -21.84 -24.67 0.30
C PRO A 184 -23.38 -24.61 0.28
N SER A 185 -23.93 -23.41 0.50
CA SER A 185 -25.38 -23.16 0.51
C SER A 185 -26.18 -23.90 1.59
N VAL A 186 -25.56 -24.57 2.56
CA VAL A 186 -26.21 -25.08 3.77
C VAL A 186 -26.10 -24.06 4.90
N ALA A 187 -27.16 -23.87 5.69
CA ALA A 187 -27.17 -22.92 6.79
C ALA A 187 -26.66 -23.58 8.09
N TYR A 188 -25.67 -22.98 8.75
CA TYR A 188 -25.05 -23.49 9.97
C TYR A 188 -25.23 -22.53 11.14
N ASN A 189 -25.59 -23.10 12.31
CA ASN A 189 -25.57 -22.41 13.59
C ASN A 189 -24.30 -22.83 14.35
N VAL A 190 -23.54 -21.85 14.84
CA VAL A 190 -22.27 -22.07 15.55
C VAL A 190 -22.45 -21.74 17.02
N ARG A 191 -21.77 -22.48 17.91
CA ARG A 191 -21.70 -22.18 19.35
C ARG A 191 -20.30 -22.47 19.89
N VAL A 192 -19.87 -21.72 20.90
CA VAL A 192 -18.53 -21.84 21.51
C VAL A 192 -18.63 -22.00 23.04
N ALA A 193 -17.81 -22.86 23.62
CA ALA A 193 -17.66 -23.00 25.07
C ALA A 193 -16.16 -22.95 25.42
N ALA A 194 -15.82 -22.35 26.56
CA ALA A 194 -14.47 -22.46 27.12
C ALA A 194 -14.29 -23.83 27.76
N TYR A 195 -13.08 -24.40 27.65
CA TYR A 195 -12.69 -25.65 28.31
C TYR A 195 -11.51 -25.41 29.25
N ASN A 196 -11.52 -26.05 30.41
CA ASN A 196 -10.38 -26.14 31.33
C ASN A 196 -10.25 -27.58 31.88
N ASN A 197 -9.29 -27.83 32.76
CA ASN A 197 -9.02 -29.17 33.31
C ASN A 197 -10.18 -29.78 34.14
N VAL A 198 -11.26 -29.03 34.41
CA VAL A 198 -12.48 -29.50 35.09
C VAL A 198 -13.60 -29.82 34.08
N GLY A 199 -13.62 -29.17 32.92
CA GLY A 199 -14.57 -29.44 31.84
C GLY A 199 -14.91 -28.24 30.96
N TYR A 200 -16.02 -28.36 30.22
CA TYR A 200 -16.59 -27.27 29.43
C TYR A 200 -17.49 -26.36 30.28
N GLY A 201 -17.39 -25.05 30.05
CA GLY A 201 -18.39 -24.08 30.47
C GLY A 201 -19.61 -24.04 29.55
N THR A 202 -20.53 -23.11 29.81
CA THR A 202 -21.77 -22.94 29.01
C THR A 202 -21.47 -22.56 27.57
N PHE A 203 -22.09 -23.26 26.61
CA PHE A 203 -22.03 -22.89 25.20
C PHE A 203 -22.78 -21.58 24.92
N GLN A 204 -22.09 -20.63 24.29
CA GLN A 204 -22.67 -19.40 23.76
C GLN A 204 -22.94 -19.58 22.25
N PRO A 205 -24.20 -19.49 21.78
CA PRO A 205 -24.51 -19.51 20.36
C PRO A 205 -24.11 -18.19 19.68
N ALA A 206 -23.74 -18.27 18.40
CA ALA A 206 -23.63 -17.09 17.56
C ALA A 206 -25.02 -16.50 17.31
N LEU A 207 -25.12 -15.16 17.31
CA LEU A 207 -26.39 -14.45 17.10
C LEU A 207 -26.98 -14.62 15.69
N SER A 208 -26.17 -15.05 14.72
CA SER A 208 -26.55 -15.16 13.32
C SER A 208 -26.22 -16.54 12.77
N THR A 209 -27.20 -17.18 12.13
CA THR A 209 -26.97 -18.35 11.27
C THR A 209 -26.12 -17.95 10.06
N TYR A 210 -25.07 -18.71 9.74
CA TYR A 210 -24.20 -18.43 8.60
C TYR A 210 -24.43 -19.44 7.47
N LYS A 211 -24.60 -18.95 6.25
CA LYS A 211 -24.72 -19.76 5.03
C LYS A 211 -23.48 -19.52 4.15
N PRO A 212 -22.43 -20.38 4.21
CA PRO A 212 -21.25 -20.23 3.36
C PRO A 212 -21.62 -20.29 1.88
N VAL A 213 -21.09 -19.34 1.12
CA VAL A 213 -21.23 -19.25 -0.34
C VAL A 213 -19.82 -19.34 -0.94
N PRO A 214 -19.61 -20.07 -2.05
CA PRO A 214 -18.31 -20.11 -2.71
C PRO A 214 -17.87 -18.72 -3.18
N LYS A 215 -16.59 -18.40 -3.02
CA LYS A 215 -15.98 -17.09 -3.31
C LYS A 215 -14.50 -17.24 -3.65
N GLY A 216 -13.83 -16.14 -3.98
CA GLY A 216 -12.37 -16.11 -4.12
C GLY A 216 -11.65 -16.51 -2.82
N PRO A 217 -10.36 -16.91 -2.90
CA PRO A 217 -9.57 -17.24 -1.72
C PRO A 217 -9.49 -16.07 -0.72
N MET A 218 -9.08 -16.37 0.52
CA MET A 218 -8.57 -15.32 1.40
C MET A 218 -7.23 -14.78 0.88
N ALA A 219 -6.81 -13.65 1.44
CA ALA A 219 -5.47 -13.13 1.25
C ALA A 219 -4.40 -14.18 1.64
N PRO A 220 -3.30 -14.32 0.87
CA PRO A 220 -2.14 -15.11 1.26
C PRO A 220 -1.59 -14.69 2.63
N ALA A 221 -1.06 -15.63 3.41
CA ALA A 221 -0.47 -15.33 4.71
C ALA A 221 1.05 -15.07 4.57
N SER A 222 1.65 -14.43 5.59
CA SER A 222 3.11 -14.29 5.72
C SER A 222 3.83 -13.80 4.45
N VAL A 223 3.30 -12.79 3.73
CA VAL A 223 3.98 -12.23 2.55
C VAL A 223 5.25 -11.50 3.01
N GLN A 224 6.40 -11.91 2.48
CA GLN A 224 7.74 -11.45 2.87
C GLN A 224 8.60 -11.27 1.62
N VAL A 225 9.57 -10.35 1.68
CA VAL A 225 10.59 -10.17 0.65
C VAL A 225 11.92 -10.73 1.18
N VAL A 226 12.59 -11.52 0.36
CA VAL A 226 13.87 -12.17 0.64
C VAL A 226 14.89 -11.69 -0.40
N PRO A 227 15.99 -11.04 -0.02
CA PRO A 227 17.02 -10.62 -0.99
C PRO A 227 17.61 -11.83 -1.71
N GLN A 228 17.97 -11.69 -2.99
CA GLN A 228 18.59 -12.77 -3.79
C GLN A 228 19.92 -12.32 -4.38
N THR A 229 19.91 -11.31 -5.24
CA THR A 229 21.12 -10.66 -5.78
C THR A 229 21.01 -9.15 -5.64
N ALA A 230 22.01 -8.40 -6.09
CA ALA A 230 21.91 -6.94 -6.19
C ALA A 230 20.77 -6.49 -7.14
N THR A 231 20.31 -7.36 -8.04
CA THR A 231 19.33 -7.06 -9.10
C THR A 231 18.13 -8.02 -9.09
N SER A 232 17.90 -8.75 -8.00
CA SER A 232 16.73 -9.64 -7.85
C SER A 232 16.32 -9.83 -6.39
N PHE A 233 15.02 -10.04 -6.17
CA PHE A 233 14.47 -10.42 -4.87
C PHE A 233 13.42 -11.52 -5.00
N GLY A 234 13.39 -12.42 -4.03
CA GLY A 234 12.33 -13.41 -3.85
C GLY A 234 11.16 -12.78 -3.09
N VAL A 235 9.96 -12.98 -3.59
CA VAL A 235 8.71 -12.77 -2.87
C VAL A 235 8.29 -14.14 -2.35
N VAL A 236 8.02 -14.25 -1.06
CA VAL A 236 7.66 -15.51 -0.39
C VAL A 236 6.35 -15.32 0.37
N TRP A 237 5.46 -16.31 0.32
CA TRP A 237 4.18 -16.27 1.04
C TRP A 237 3.68 -17.67 1.41
N GLU A 238 2.83 -17.74 2.44
CA GLU A 238 2.05 -18.93 2.78
C GLU A 238 0.71 -18.92 2.02
N GLU A 239 0.25 -20.11 1.61
CA GLU A 239 -1.06 -20.29 0.97
C GLU A 239 -2.22 -19.77 1.87
N PRO A 240 -3.34 -19.29 1.30
CA PRO A 240 -4.45 -18.73 2.09
C PRO A 240 -5.05 -19.75 3.06
N VAL A 241 -5.37 -19.31 4.28
CA VAL A 241 -5.97 -20.16 5.33
C VAL A 241 -7.30 -20.82 4.88
N SER A 242 -8.03 -20.13 4.00
CA SER A 242 -9.22 -20.63 3.29
C SER A 242 -9.16 -20.28 1.81
N TYR A 243 -9.41 -21.26 0.94
CA TYR A 243 -9.44 -21.06 -0.52
C TYR A 243 -10.82 -20.64 -1.06
N GLY A 244 -11.81 -20.37 -0.18
CA GLY A 244 -13.12 -19.84 -0.61
C GLY A 244 -14.08 -20.86 -1.25
N GLY A 245 -13.75 -22.15 -1.28
CA GLY A 245 -14.63 -23.22 -1.80
C GLY A 245 -14.19 -23.86 -3.12
N SER A 246 -13.07 -23.40 -3.69
CA SER A 246 -12.34 -24.05 -4.79
C SER A 246 -10.84 -23.98 -4.52
N ASN A 247 -10.04 -24.92 -5.03
CA ASN A 247 -8.59 -24.89 -4.87
C ASN A 247 -7.99 -23.62 -5.49
N VAL A 248 -6.88 -23.14 -4.92
CA VAL A 248 -6.09 -22.06 -5.53
C VAL A 248 -5.48 -22.57 -6.84
N ALA A 249 -5.67 -21.81 -7.92
CA ALA A 249 -5.13 -22.11 -9.24
C ALA A 249 -3.83 -21.33 -9.49
N SER A 250 -3.79 -20.07 -9.07
CA SER A 250 -2.71 -19.13 -9.32
C SER A 250 -2.62 -18.05 -8.25
N TYR A 251 -1.49 -17.32 -8.24
CA TYR A 251 -1.26 -16.13 -7.43
C TYR A 251 -0.85 -14.98 -8.35
N VAL A 252 -1.45 -13.82 -8.13
CA VAL A 252 -1.02 -12.54 -8.71
C VAL A 252 -0.04 -11.91 -7.74
N VAL A 253 1.23 -11.81 -8.14
CA VAL A 253 2.29 -11.08 -7.45
C VAL A 253 2.43 -9.72 -8.13
N GLU A 254 2.36 -8.64 -7.35
CA GLU A 254 2.55 -7.27 -7.84
C GLU A 254 3.64 -6.59 -7.02
N TRP A 255 4.52 -5.84 -7.67
CA TRP A 255 5.57 -5.07 -7.02
C TRP A 255 5.64 -3.65 -7.58
N ASP A 256 5.75 -2.67 -6.69
CA ASP A 256 5.72 -1.25 -7.02
C ASP A 256 6.72 -0.46 -6.15
N ASN A 257 7.22 0.68 -6.62
CA ASN A 257 8.00 1.59 -5.78
C ASN A 257 7.10 2.47 -4.89
N THR A 258 5.79 2.54 -5.16
CA THR A 258 4.81 3.21 -4.30
C THR A 258 4.10 2.21 -3.36
N ARG A 259 3.79 2.64 -2.14
CA ARG A 259 2.93 1.87 -1.21
C ARG A 259 1.49 1.70 -1.73
N THR A 260 1.11 2.48 -2.73
CA THR A 260 -0.27 2.60 -3.18
C THR A 260 -0.60 1.72 -4.38
N PHE A 261 0.39 1.15 -5.07
CA PHE A 261 0.20 0.34 -6.29
C PHE A 261 -0.66 1.07 -7.33
N ARG A 262 -0.41 2.38 -7.51
CA ARG A 262 -1.19 3.28 -8.37
C ARG A 262 -0.54 3.56 -9.73
N SER A 263 0.73 3.18 -9.91
CA SER A 263 1.41 3.37 -11.19
C SER A 263 0.80 2.47 -12.27
N ARG A 264 0.96 2.89 -13.53
CA ARG A 264 0.41 2.20 -14.70
C ARG A 264 1.54 1.52 -15.48
N CYS A 265 1.17 0.61 -16.38
CA CYS A 265 2.11 -0.06 -17.27
C CYS A 265 2.03 0.60 -18.66
N GLY A 266 3.16 0.98 -19.25
CA GLY A 266 3.23 1.30 -20.69
C GLY A 266 4.25 2.33 -21.17
N ASP A 267 4.81 3.18 -20.29
CA ASP A 267 5.46 4.42 -20.76
C ASP A 267 6.93 4.25 -21.21
N ASN A 268 7.17 3.61 -22.37
CA ASN A 268 8.47 3.63 -23.07
C ASN A 268 8.77 5.02 -23.65
N ALA A 269 8.77 6.05 -22.81
CA ALA A 269 8.79 7.44 -23.22
C ALA A 269 9.73 8.29 -22.35
N GLU A 270 10.41 9.23 -23.00
CA GLU A 270 11.13 10.30 -22.32
C GLU A 270 10.40 11.63 -22.54
N VAL A 271 10.28 12.43 -21.47
CA VAL A 271 9.62 13.74 -21.52
C VAL A 271 10.63 14.85 -21.27
N GLN A 272 10.67 15.80 -22.19
CA GLN A 272 11.48 17.00 -22.05
C GLN A 272 10.60 18.24 -22.23
N TYR A 273 10.72 19.19 -21.30
CA TYR A 273 10.01 20.47 -21.39
C TYR A 273 10.88 21.53 -22.04
N LEU A 274 10.30 22.33 -22.92
CA LEU A 274 10.90 23.49 -23.59
C LEU A 274 10.06 24.72 -23.23
N SER A 275 10.45 25.47 -22.21
CA SER A 275 9.81 26.75 -21.87
C SER A 275 10.44 27.87 -22.68
N VAL A 276 9.63 28.73 -23.29
CA VAL A 276 10.06 29.87 -24.12
C VAL A 276 9.42 31.13 -23.56
N GLN A 277 10.22 32.00 -22.93
CA GLN A 277 9.79 33.26 -22.33
C GLN A 277 10.53 34.44 -22.95
N GLY A 278 9.85 35.59 -23.10
CA GLY A 278 10.46 36.80 -23.66
C GLY A 278 9.84 38.08 -23.13
N VAL A 279 10.55 39.20 -23.29
CA VAL A 279 10.08 40.53 -22.86
C VAL A 279 9.31 41.20 -24.00
N PRO A 280 8.05 41.65 -23.81
CA PRO A 280 7.29 42.36 -24.83
C PRO A 280 7.98 43.64 -25.33
N PRO A 281 7.79 44.04 -26.61
CA PRO A 281 6.91 43.41 -27.61
C PRO A 281 7.58 42.25 -28.36
N LEU A 282 6.98 41.07 -28.26
CA LEU A 282 7.36 39.90 -29.06
C LEU A 282 6.58 39.91 -30.39
N VAL A 283 7.23 39.53 -31.50
CA VAL A 283 6.62 39.50 -32.83
C VAL A 283 6.77 38.11 -33.44
N GLY A 284 5.69 37.55 -34.01
CA GLY A 284 5.59 36.14 -34.45
C GLY A 284 6.66 35.63 -35.43
N THR A 285 7.48 36.52 -35.99
CA THR A 285 8.61 36.25 -36.90
C THR A 285 9.96 36.09 -36.19
N GLN A 286 10.01 36.26 -34.86
CA GLN A 286 11.23 36.01 -34.07
C GLN A 286 11.53 34.51 -33.99
N GLN A 287 12.80 34.14 -34.18
CA GLN A 287 13.25 32.74 -34.24
C GLN A 287 14.42 32.45 -33.29
N PHE A 288 14.50 31.21 -32.82
CA PHE A 288 15.62 30.63 -32.07
C PHE A 288 16.09 29.33 -32.73
N GLN A 289 17.34 28.90 -32.48
CA GLN A 289 17.79 27.59 -32.96
C GLN A 289 17.46 26.51 -31.93
N LEU A 290 16.85 25.40 -32.36
CA LEU A 290 16.63 24.20 -31.56
C LEU A 290 17.53 23.06 -32.03
N ALA A 291 18.09 22.31 -31.08
CA ALA A 291 18.86 21.08 -31.27
C ALA A 291 18.44 20.01 -30.25
N ILE A 292 18.74 18.74 -30.53
CA ILE A 292 18.63 17.60 -29.61
C ILE A 292 20.05 17.09 -29.40
N GLY A 293 20.65 17.38 -28.24
CA GLY A 293 22.08 17.25 -28.02
C GLY A 293 22.87 18.06 -29.05
N THR A 294 23.64 17.38 -29.92
CA THR A 294 24.40 17.99 -31.02
C THR A 294 23.65 18.03 -32.36
N THR A 295 22.47 17.40 -32.46
CA THR A 295 21.73 17.30 -33.73
C THR A 295 20.81 18.50 -33.89
N THR A 296 21.04 19.34 -34.91
CA THR A 296 20.21 20.52 -35.17
C THR A 296 18.82 20.14 -35.68
N VAL A 297 17.77 20.66 -35.03
CA VAL A 297 16.36 20.57 -35.50
C VAL A 297 16.09 21.67 -36.52
N GLY A 298 16.54 22.91 -36.25
CA GLY A 298 16.43 24.04 -37.18
C GLY A 298 16.16 25.38 -36.48
N CYS A 299 15.85 26.41 -37.26
CA CYS A 299 15.31 27.67 -36.74
C CYS A 299 13.80 27.51 -36.47
N VAL A 300 13.38 27.80 -35.25
CA VAL A 300 12.01 27.63 -34.75
C VAL A 300 11.45 29.01 -34.40
N ASN A 301 10.27 29.36 -34.92
CA ASN A 301 9.56 30.59 -34.52
C ASN A 301 9.22 30.50 -33.03
N TRP A 302 9.30 31.60 -32.28
CA TRP A 302 8.91 31.58 -30.86
C TRP A 302 7.45 31.12 -30.71
N GLY A 303 6.49 31.79 -31.36
CA GLY A 303 5.07 31.40 -31.40
C GLY A 303 4.75 30.23 -32.34
N ILE A 304 5.55 29.16 -32.35
CA ILE A 304 5.24 27.96 -33.13
C ILE A 304 4.05 27.21 -32.51
N THR A 305 3.24 26.52 -33.30
CA THR A 305 2.19 25.64 -32.75
C THR A 305 2.76 24.28 -32.38
N ALA A 306 2.22 23.63 -31.35
CA ALA A 306 2.59 22.25 -30.97
C ALA A 306 2.67 21.29 -32.18
N ALA A 307 1.68 21.35 -33.10
CA ALA A 307 1.64 20.50 -34.30
C ALA A 307 2.79 20.78 -35.29
N ASN A 308 3.18 22.04 -35.44
CA ASN A 308 4.29 22.43 -36.30
C ASN A 308 5.64 22.04 -35.68
N LEU A 309 5.80 22.23 -34.36
CA LEU A 309 7.00 21.81 -33.63
C LEU A 309 7.17 20.28 -33.65
N GLN A 310 6.08 19.52 -33.45
CA GLN A 310 6.07 18.07 -33.60
C GLN A 310 6.52 17.63 -35.01
N THR A 311 6.07 18.35 -36.04
CA THR A 311 6.44 18.04 -37.43
C THR A 311 7.93 18.31 -37.70
N LEU A 312 8.49 19.40 -37.16
CA LEU A 312 9.92 19.68 -37.24
C LEU A 312 10.77 18.60 -36.56
N ILE A 313 10.43 18.21 -35.33
CA ILE A 313 11.19 17.21 -34.58
C ILE A 313 11.12 15.84 -35.26
N ARG A 314 9.95 15.44 -35.79
CA ARG A 314 9.81 14.19 -36.58
C ARG A 314 10.63 14.18 -37.87
N GLY A 315 11.02 15.35 -38.39
CA GLY A 315 11.92 15.48 -39.54
C GLY A 315 13.39 15.15 -39.22
N VAL A 316 13.76 15.07 -37.94
CA VAL A 316 15.12 14.75 -37.52
C VAL A 316 15.32 13.22 -37.47
N ALA A 317 16.36 12.74 -38.13
CA ALA A 317 16.70 11.32 -38.15
C ALA A 317 16.90 10.78 -36.72
N GLY A 318 16.17 9.71 -36.38
CA GLY A 318 16.15 9.11 -35.04
C GLY A 318 14.93 9.50 -34.19
N TYR A 319 14.26 10.63 -34.46
CA TYR A 319 13.19 11.17 -33.59
C TYR A 319 11.79 11.18 -34.26
N GLY A 320 11.54 10.26 -35.18
CA GLY A 320 10.26 10.16 -35.91
C GLY A 320 9.05 9.77 -35.06
N ALA A 321 9.26 9.32 -33.82
CA ALA A 321 8.22 8.94 -32.86
C ALA A 321 8.25 9.91 -31.66
N VAL A 322 7.59 11.05 -31.84
CA VAL A 322 7.48 12.12 -30.85
C VAL A 322 6.07 12.73 -30.88
N THR A 323 5.56 13.14 -29.73
CA THR A 323 4.37 13.99 -29.58
C THR A 323 4.72 15.30 -28.89
N VAL A 324 4.00 16.37 -29.21
CA VAL A 324 4.19 17.69 -28.58
C VAL A 324 2.84 18.24 -28.11
N VAL A 325 2.80 18.72 -26.87
CA VAL A 325 1.69 19.50 -26.29
C VAL A 325 2.22 20.90 -25.96
N GLN A 326 1.39 21.94 -26.12
CA GLN A 326 1.72 23.32 -25.79
C GLN A 326 0.84 23.80 -24.63
N HIS A 327 1.46 24.45 -23.67
CA HIS A 327 0.86 25.06 -22.48
C HIS A 327 1.19 26.56 -22.46
N GLY A 328 0.33 27.39 -21.89
CA GLY A 328 0.47 28.85 -21.92
C GLY A 328 -0.11 29.52 -23.17
N ASP A 329 -0.29 30.83 -23.10
CA ASP A 329 -1.08 31.64 -24.05
C ASP A 329 -0.46 33.00 -24.38
N ASP A 330 0.85 33.16 -24.17
CA ASP A 330 1.62 34.39 -24.37
C ASP A 330 1.14 35.60 -23.54
N SER A 331 0.24 35.39 -22.57
CA SER A 331 -0.27 36.45 -21.70
C SER A 331 0.69 36.80 -20.56
N ALA A 332 0.42 37.92 -19.89
CA ALA A 332 1.11 38.32 -18.68
C ALA A 332 1.00 37.30 -17.53
N ALA A 333 0.03 36.37 -17.57
CA ALA A 333 -0.12 35.30 -16.58
C ALA A 333 0.87 34.14 -16.79
N TRP A 334 1.51 34.07 -17.96
CA TRP A 334 2.55 33.09 -18.32
C TRP A 334 3.90 33.76 -18.62
N ASP A 335 4.16 34.92 -17.99
CA ASP A 335 5.35 35.76 -18.21
C ASP A 335 5.61 36.09 -19.69
N TYR A 336 4.54 36.24 -20.49
CA TYR A 336 4.58 36.43 -21.94
C TYR A 336 5.32 35.31 -22.69
N GLY A 337 5.13 34.08 -22.23
CA GLY A 337 5.70 32.88 -22.84
C GLY A 337 4.73 31.70 -22.86
N HIS A 338 5.26 30.57 -23.33
CA HIS A 338 4.58 29.28 -23.42
C HIS A 338 5.58 28.14 -23.21
N MET A 339 5.08 26.94 -22.93
CA MET A 339 5.89 25.76 -22.65
C MET A 339 5.44 24.60 -23.54
N TYR A 340 6.38 23.98 -24.24
CA TYR A 340 6.14 22.75 -24.98
C TYR A 340 6.57 21.53 -24.14
N GLU A 341 5.65 20.59 -23.99
CA GLU A 341 5.92 19.26 -23.44
C GLU A 341 6.18 18.33 -24.62
N VAL A 342 7.41 17.83 -24.74
CA VAL A 342 7.88 16.98 -25.84
C VAL A 342 8.08 15.57 -25.32
N THR A 343 7.31 14.62 -25.85
CA THR A 343 7.35 13.20 -25.46
C THR A 343 7.95 12.37 -26.58
N PHE A 344 9.16 11.86 -26.40
CA PHE A 344 9.81 10.89 -27.29
C PHE A 344 9.37 9.48 -26.90
N TYR A 345 9.13 8.57 -27.84
CA TYR A 345 8.73 7.19 -27.52
C TYR A 345 9.20 6.17 -28.57
N ALA A 346 9.41 4.92 -28.17
CA ALA A 346 9.75 3.83 -29.09
C ALA A 346 8.49 3.04 -29.52
N PRO A 347 8.26 2.80 -30.83
CA PRO A 347 7.23 1.86 -31.29
C PRO A 347 7.47 0.45 -30.75
N LEU A 348 6.40 -0.31 -30.49
CA LEU A 348 6.43 -1.65 -29.85
C LEU A 348 7.28 -2.71 -30.58
N THR A 349 7.64 -2.45 -31.84
CA THR A 349 8.46 -3.32 -32.70
C THR A 349 9.93 -2.87 -32.81
N ALA A 350 10.29 -1.72 -32.24
CA ALA A 350 11.64 -1.16 -32.26
C ALA A 350 12.47 -1.59 -31.05
N ALA A 351 13.77 -1.29 -31.08
CA ALA A 351 14.60 -1.35 -29.88
C ALA A 351 14.08 -0.35 -28.82
N PRO A 352 14.30 -0.62 -27.50
CA PRO A 352 13.97 0.34 -26.45
C PRO A 352 14.56 1.72 -26.71
N LEU A 353 13.85 2.77 -26.32
CA LEU A 353 14.36 4.13 -26.37
C LEU A 353 15.58 4.20 -25.43
N GLY A 354 16.73 4.62 -25.96
CA GLY A 354 17.88 4.99 -25.14
C GLY A 354 17.68 6.36 -24.50
N ASP A 355 18.67 6.81 -23.75
CA ASP A 355 18.74 8.19 -23.24
C ASP A 355 18.65 9.19 -24.42
N VAL A 356 17.60 10.03 -24.45
CA VAL A 356 17.43 11.06 -25.48
C VAL A 356 18.25 12.27 -25.07
N PRO A 357 19.23 12.72 -25.88
CA PRO A 357 20.03 13.88 -25.54
C PRO A 357 19.14 15.10 -25.26
N THR A 358 19.46 15.86 -24.21
CA THR A 358 18.70 17.05 -23.83
C THR A 358 18.53 18.00 -25.00
N MET A 359 17.32 18.51 -25.20
CA MET A 359 17.07 19.61 -26.12
C MET A 359 17.90 20.83 -25.72
N VAL A 360 18.50 21.50 -26.70
CA VAL A 360 19.26 22.73 -26.49
C VAL A 360 18.66 23.78 -27.40
N ALA A 361 18.18 24.86 -26.81
CA ALA A 361 17.79 26.06 -27.53
C ALA A 361 18.87 27.14 -27.40
N SER A 362 19.17 27.85 -28.48
CA SER A 362 20.21 28.85 -28.49
C SER A 362 19.93 30.00 -29.46
N LEU A 363 20.46 31.17 -29.14
CA LEU A 363 20.36 32.37 -29.95
C LEU A 363 21.59 32.49 -30.86
N VAL A 364 21.57 31.81 -32.01
CA VAL A 364 22.72 31.72 -32.93
C VAL A 364 22.52 32.57 -34.20
N ALA A 365 23.62 33.16 -34.68
CA ALA A 365 23.63 33.96 -35.91
C ALA A 365 23.12 33.13 -37.10
N GLY A 366 22.04 33.60 -37.75
CA GLY A 366 21.32 32.87 -38.82
C GLY A 366 19.87 32.54 -38.45
N CYS A 367 19.58 32.24 -37.18
CA CYS A 367 18.20 32.15 -36.67
C CYS A 367 17.78 33.41 -35.88
N ASN A 368 18.73 34.26 -35.45
CA ASN A 368 18.44 35.41 -34.59
C ASN A 368 17.80 36.61 -35.30
N SER A 369 16.58 36.98 -34.87
CA SER A 369 15.89 38.22 -35.25
C SER A 369 15.41 39.06 -34.04
N PHE A 370 16.01 38.85 -32.87
CA PHE A 370 15.76 39.64 -31.66
C PHE A 370 16.66 40.89 -31.63
N ALA A 371 16.05 42.08 -31.66
CA ALA A 371 16.77 43.37 -31.59
C ALA A 371 17.03 43.84 -30.15
N THR A 372 16.14 43.49 -29.21
CA THR A 372 16.27 43.74 -27.76
C THR A 372 15.27 42.86 -27.02
N GLY A 373 15.74 42.09 -26.04
CA GLY A 373 14.91 41.18 -25.24
C GLY A 373 15.59 39.82 -25.04
N THR A 374 15.72 39.40 -23.77
CA THR A 374 16.35 38.12 -23.43
C THR A 374 15.32 37.00 -23.58
N LEU A 375 15.37 36.27 -24.70
CA LEU A 375 14.63 35.02 -24.81
C LEU A 375 15.24 34.04 -23.81
N THR A 376 14.48 33.70 -22.77
CA THR A 376 14.90 32.71 -21.78
C THR A 376 14.30 31.38 -22.18
N VAL A 377 15.17 30.41 -22.48
CA VAL A 377 14.75 29.05 -22.74
C VAL A 377 15.30 28.15 -21.66
N THR A 378 14.40 27.50 -20.93
CA THR A 378 14.76 26.50 -19.91
C THR A 378 14.28 25.13 -20.36
N THR A 379 15.17 24.15 -20.21
CA THR A 379 14.89 22.76 -20.54
C THR A 379 14.98 21.92 -19.29
N LYS A 380 13.86 21.31 -18.90
CA LYS A 380 13.83 20.31 -17.81
C LYS A 380 13.66 18.93 -18.43
N THR A 381 14.67 18.08 -18.22
CA THR A 381 14.64 16.65 -18.54
C THR A 381 13.87 15.88 -17.47
N PHE A 382 13.06 14.92 -17.90
CA PHE A 382 12.57 13.84 -17.06
C PHE A 382 12.94 12.51 -17.74
N GLY A 383 13.95 11.85 -17.18
CA GLY A 383 14.60 10.69 -17.79
C GLY A 383 15.68 10.10 -16.86
N PRO A 384 16.37 9.03 -17.31
CA PRO A 384 17.26 8.25 -16.44
C PRO A 384 18.47 9.05 -15.93
N GLY A 385 18.41 9.47 -14.66
CA GLY A 385 19.56 10.02 -13.93
C GLY A 385 19.50 11.52 -13.57
N LEU A 386 18.40 12.23 -13.82
CA LEU A 386 18.34 13.69 -13.57
C LEU A 386 17.19 14.24 -12.71
N ASP A 387 16.11 13.50 -12.41
CA ASP A 387 15.18 13.80 -11.30
C ASP A 387 14.17 12.66 -11.04
N GLU A 388 13.54 12.64 -9.87
CA GLU A 388 12.57 11.60 -9.47
C GLU A 388 11.19 11.75 -10.16
N ILE A 389 10.71 10.71 -10.91
CA ILE A 389 9.35 10.10 -10.87
C ILE A 389 8.99 9.24 -12.14
N GLN A 390 8.81 7.93 -11.92
CA GLN A 390 7.88 6.92 -12.54
C GLN A 390 7.69 6.74 -14.08
N GLY A 391 7.61 5.48 -14.56
CA GLY A 391 7.12 5.12 -15.92
C GLY A 391 6.67 3.66 -16.24
N VAL A 392 7.57 2.66 -16.28
CA VAL A 392 7.62 1.71 -17.43
C VAL A 392 7.41 0.20 -17.16
N GLY A 393 6.17 -0.29 -17.06
CA GLY A 393 5.86 -1.74 -17.13
C GLY A 393 5.52 -2.23 -18.56
N ARG A 394 6.08 -3.37 -19.03
CA ARG A 394 5.85 -3.91 -20.40
C ARG A 394 4.87 -5.10 -20.43
N GLN A 395 3.77 -4.97 -21.17
CA GLN A 395 2.95 -6.13 -21.59
C GLN A 395 3.55 -6.80 -22.84
N THR A 396 3.38 -8.12 -22.99
CA THR A 396 3.79 -8.87 -24.19
C THR A 396 2.57 -9.50 -24.89
N SER A 397 2.73 -9.89 -26.15
CA SER A 397 1.66 -10.57 -26.91
C SER A 397 1.31 -11.97 -26.37
N THR A 398 2.15 -12.55 -25.53
CA THR A 398 1.96 -13.86 -24.90
C THR A 398 1.53 -13.77 -23.44
N ASP A 399 1.64 -12.60 -22.82
CA ASP A 399 1.50 -12.39 -21.38
C ASP A 399 0.93 -10.98 -21.16
N ASN A 400 -0.34 -10.89 -20.77
CA ASN A 400 -1.08 -9.62 -20.60
C ASN A 400 -0.68 -8.87 -19.30
N GLU A 401 0.52 -9.16 -18.82
CA GLU A 401 1.04 -8.81 -17.51
C GLU A 401 2.27 -7.93 -17.64
N CYS A 402 2.48 -7.07 -16.64
CA CYS A 402 3.51 -6.06 -16.70
C CYS A 402 4.84 -6.67 -16.26
N ASN A 403 5.61 -7.18 -17.22
CA ASN A 403 6.97 -7.63 -16.97
C ASN A 403 7.86 -6.40 -16.78
N ALA A 404 8.53 -6.34 -15.63
CA ALA A 404 9.51 -5.31 -15.32
C ALA A 404 10.81 -5.62 -16.08
N LEU A 405 11.02 -4.93 -17.20
CA LEU A 405 12.28 -4.98 -17.95
C LEU A 405 12.81 -3.54 -18.06
N TYR A 406 13.53 -3.17 -17.00
CA TYR A 406 14.22 -1.89 -16.76
C TYR A 406 13.33 -0.64 -16.59
N LEU A 407 13.58 0.06 -15.47
CA LEU A 407 13.09 1.42 -15.14
C LEU A 407 11.58 1.59 -14.83
N ARG A 408 11.12 0.93 -13.75
CA ARG A 408 9.97 1.19 -12.82
C ARG A 408 8.71 1.96 -13.35
N PRO A 409 7.44 1.60 -13.01
CA PRO A 409 6.98 0.80 -11.87
C PRO A 409 5.89 -0.25 -12.24
N VAL A 410 5.12 -0.74 -11.24
CA VAL A 410 4.11 -1.82 -11.30
C VAL A 410 4.51 -2.96 -12.24
N GLY A 411 5.37 -3.82 -11.72
CA GLY A 411 5.46 -5.18 -12.23
C GLY A 411 4.31 -6.02 -11.69
N ARG A 412 3.74 -6.87 -12.54
CA ARG A 412 2.68 -7.82 -12.18
C ARG A 412 2.98 -9.17 -12.83
N LYS A 413 2.86 -10.25 -12.06
CA LYS A 413 2.96 -11.62 -12.57
C LYS A 413 1.96 -12.55 -11.91
N THR A 414 1.19 -13.26 -12.72
CA THR A 414 0.39 -14.41 -12.34
C THR A 414 1.24 -15.67 -12.48
N THR A 415 1.45 -16.38 -11.37
CA THR A 415 2.15 -17.66 -11.31
C THR A 415 1.18 -18.75 -10.88
N SER A 416 1.27 -19.97 -11.44
CA SER A 416 0.42 -21.08 -11.00
C SER A 416 0.80 -21.55 -9.59
N ASP A 417 -0.11 -22.22 -8.89
CA ASP A 417 0.20 -22.77 -7.56
C ASP A 417 1.38 -23.74 -7.58
N SER A 418 1.50 -24.55 -8.66
CA SER A 418 2.62 -25.47 -8.88
C SER A 418 3.95 -24.73 -9.13
N SER A 419 3.97 -23.74 -10.04
CA SER A 419 5.18 -22.95 -10.33
C SER A 419 5.65 -22.17 -9.09
N ALA A 420 4.73 -21.60 -8.32
CA ALA A 420 5.04 -20.89 -7.10
C ALA A 420 5.55 -21.83 -5.97
N LYS A 421 5.04 -23.07 -5.90
CA LYS A 421 5.57 -24.12 -5.00
C LYS A 421 6.99 -24.51 -5.41
N SER A 422 7.24 -24.75 -6.70
CA SER A 422 8.58 -25.06 -7.22
C SER A 422 9.59 -23.94 -6.95
N ALA A 423 9.19 -22.67 -7.10
CA ALA A 423 10.03 -21.52 -6.77
C ALA A 423 10.38 -21.45 -5.27
N ALA A 424 9.43 -21.71 -4.37
CA ALA A 424 9.70 -21.73 -2.93
C ALA A 424 10.71 -22.82 -2.53
N LEU A 425 10.64 -23.98 -3.20
CA LEU A 425 11.59 -25.08 -3.00
C LEU A 425 12.97 -24.75 -3.57
N ALA A 426 13.06 -24.11 -4.74
CA ALA A 426 14.33 -23.64 -5.30
C ALA A 426 15.01 -22.58 -4.42
N LEU A 427 14.23 -21.76 -3.71
CA LEU A 427 14.71 -20.78 -2.73
C LEU A 427 14.98 -21.39 -1.34
N ASN A 428 14.82 -22.70 -1.14
CA ASN A 428 14.95 -23.39 0.16
C ASN A 428 14.10 -22.76 1.28
N VAL A 429 12.91 -22.24 0.94
CA VAL A 429 12.02 -21.60 1.91
C VAL A 429 11.54 -22.61 2.94
N LEU A 430 11.74 -22.28 4.22
CA LEU A 430 11.30 -23.11 5.33
C LEU A 430 9.76 -23.19 5.40
N PRO A 431 9.17 -24.37 5.66
CA PRO A 431 7.73 -24.54 5.86
C PRO A 431 7.22 -23.60 6.95
N GLY A 432 6.21 -22.79 6.62
CA GLY A 432 5.75 -21.66 7.44
C GLY A 432 5.28 -22.02 8.85
N THR A 433 5.37 -21.04 9.75
CA THR A 433 5.04 -21.20 11.17
C THR A 433 3.58 -20.90 11.50
N ASN A 434 2.85 -20.22 10.59
CA ASN A 434 1.53 -19.65 10.91
C ASN A 434 0.37 -20.53 10.42
N SER A 435 0.54 -21.28 9.32
CA SER A 435 -0.44 -22.22 8.76
C SER A 435 -0.09 -23.69 9.03
N LEU A 436 0.30 -24.03 10.27
CA LEU A 436 0.53 -25.42 10.68
C LEU A 436 -0.78 -26.22 10.70
N LYS A 437 -1.19 -26.73 9.54
CA LYS A 437 -2.16 -27.83 9.41
C LYS A 437 -1.38 -29.16 9.36
N PRO A 438 -1.19 -29.84 10.50
CA PRO A 438 -0.63 -31.18 10.49
C PRO A 438 -1.61 -32.13 9.79
N PHE A 439 -1.11 -32.94 8.85
CA PHE A 439 -1.81 -34.14 8.41
C PHE A 439 -1.95 -35.14 9.57
N CYS A 440 -0.94 -35.18 10.44
CA CYS A 440 -0.98 -35.91 11.71
C CYS A 440 -0.21 -35.13 12.78
N ALA A 441 -0.72 -35.12 14.02
CA ALA A 441 -0.06 -34.42 15.13
C ALA A 441 1.14 -35.19 15.72
N SER A 442 1.19 -36.51 15.52
CA SER A 442 2.16 -37.40 16.19
C SER A 442 2.27 -38.77 15.50
N CYS A 443 2.50 -38.81 14.18
CA CYS A 443 2.57 -40.09 13.44
C CYS A 443 3.95 -40.46 12.89
N ALA A 444 4.86 -39.52 12.64
CA ALA A 444 6.19 -39.86 12.14
C ALA A 444 7.08 -40.38 13.29
N GLN A 445 7.54 -41.63 13.17
CA GLN A 445 8.25 -42.36 14.24
C GLN A 445 9.77 -42.37 14.05
N THR A 446 10.20 -42.75 12.85
CA THR A 446 11.60 -42.99 12.52
C THR A 446 11.86 -42.59 11.07
N LEU A 447 12.97 -41.92 10.80
CA LEU A 447 13.51 -41.66 9.46
C LEU A 447 14.84 -42.40 9.34
N THR A 448 14.87 -43.45 8.51
CA THR A 448 16.07 -44.24 8.22
C THR A 448 16.34 -44.21 6.72
N GLY A 449 17.48 -43.64 6.32
CA GLY A 449 17.79 -43.40 4.92
C GLY A 449 16.73 -42.51 4.26
N THR A 450 16.01 -43.07 3.28
CA THR A 450 14.91 -42.41 2.55
C THR A 450 13.52 -42.84 3.02
N THR A 451 13.38 -43.61 4.11
CA THR A 451 12.07 -44.11 4.56
C THR A 451 11.65 -43.51 5.90
N VAL A 452 10.50 -42.87 5.91
CA VAL A 452 9.79 -42.37 7.11
C VAL A 452 8.76 -43.43 7.52
N ALA A 453 8.86 -43.96 8.73
CA ALA A 453 7.82 -44.82 9.32
C ALA A 453 6.69 -43.95 9.90
N VAL A 454 5.44 -44.28 9.56
CA VAL A 454 4.23 -43.57 10.04
C VAL A 454 3.25 -44.53 10.73
N THR A 455 2.58 -44.06 11.79
CA THR A 455 1.57 -44.85 12.55
C THR A 455 0.15 -44.74 12.02
N MET A 456 -0.06 -43.98 10.95
CA MET A 456 -1.36 -43.72 10.34
C MET A 456 -1.21 -43.80 8.83
N ASP A 457 -2.19 -44.41 8.16
CA ASP A 457 -2.25 -44.41 6.69
C ASP A 457 -2.55 -43.01 6.17
N MET A 458 -1.62 -42.48 5.37
CA MET A 458 -1.71 -41.15 4.76
C MET A 458 -1.96 -41.21 3.25
N SER A 459 -2.10 -42.41 2.66
CA SER A 459 -2.23 -42.63 1.20
C SER A 459 -3.46 -41.98 0.57
N ALA A 460 -4.50 -41.72 1.36
CA ALA A 460 -5.70 -41.00 0.92
C ALA A 460 -5.55 -39.46 0.92
N SER A 461 -4.48 -38.91 1.51
CA SER A 461 -4.28 -37.46 1.73
C SER A 461 -2.97 -36.90 1.17
N LEU A 462 -2.03 -37.78 0.81
CA LEU A 462 -0.73 -37.45 0.25
C LEU A 462 -0.53 -38.22 -1.06
N PHE A 463 0.07 -37.57 -2.06
CA PHE A 463 0.35 -38.18 -3.35
C PHE A 463 1.85 -38.22 -3.66
N VAL A 464 2.27 -39.04 -4.63
CA VAL A 464 3.66 -39.02 -5.11
C VAL A 464 3.95 -37.65 -5.74
N GLY A 465 5.08 -37.04 -5.38
CA GLY A 465 5.43 -35.66 -5.73
C GLY A 465 4.90 -34.60 -4.75
N ASP A 466 4.09 -34.95 -3.75
CA ASP A 466 3.77 -34.00 -2.68
C ASP A 466 4.99 -33.70 -1.81
N VAL A 467 4.90 -32.56 -1.12
CA VAL A 467 6.00 -32.01 -0.34
C VAL A 467 5.50 -31.65 1.05
N PHE A 468 6.25 -32.08 2.07
CA PHE A 468 5.84 -32.05 3.46
C PHE A 468 7.04 -31.82 4.39
N SER A 469 6.77 -31.54 5.67
CA SER A 469 7.79 -31.41 6.71
C SER A 469 7.45 -32.26 7.93
N ILE A 470 8.46 -32.57 8.74
CA ILE A 470 8.33 -33.43 9.93
C ILE A 470 8.94 -32.71 11.13
N GLY A 471 8.20 -32.62 12.23
CA GLY A 471 8.70 -32.08 13.51
C GLY A 471 9.05 -30.60 13.43
N GLN A 472 10.34 -30.25 13.49
CA GLN A 472 10.78 -28.86 13.35
C GLN A 472 10.71 -28.40 11.88
N THR A 473 10.28 -27.17 11.66
CA THR A 473 10.06 -26.55 10.34
C THR A 473 11.34 -26.25 9.54
N LYS A 474 12.45 -26.95 9.80
CA LYS A 474 13.73 -26.78 9.08
C LYS A 474 13.94 -27.78 7.94
N CYS A 475 13.04 -28.76 7.82
CA CYS A 475 13.20 -29.90 6.92
C CYS A 475 12.02 -30.07 5.97
N VAL A 476 12.32 -30.37 4.71
CA VAL A 476 11.35 -30.51 3.62
C VAL A 476 11.65 -31.79 2.84
N TYR A 477 10.61 -32.60 2.63
CA TYR A 477 10.71 -33.91 2.00
C TYR A 477 9.72 -33.99 0.83
N THR A 478 10.18 -34.51 -0.31
CA THR A 478 9.33 -34.81 -1.47
C THR A 478 9.01 -36.30 -1.50
N ILE A 479 7.75 -36.65 -1.68
CA ILE A 479 7.28 -38.04 -1.67
C ILE A 479 7.64 -38.75 -2.98
N GLN A 480 8.25 -39.92 -2.88
CA GLN A 480 8.47 -40.86 -4.00
C GLN A 480 7.53 -42.07 -3.95
N ALA A 481 7.17 -42.56 -2.77
CA ALA A 481 6.16 -43.60 -2.59
C ALA A 481 5.47 -43.49 -1.22
N ILE A 482 4.25 -44.00 -1.11
CA ILE A 482 3.50 -44.10 0.15
C ILE A 482 2.93 -45.51 0.29
N THR A 483 2.95 -46.02 1.51
CA THR A 483 2.18 -47.18 1.98
C THR A 483 1.42 -46.80 3.25
N ALA A 484 0.57 -47.69 3.75
CA ALA A 484 -0.21 -47.46 4.98
C ALA A 484 0.65 -47.27 6.25
N SER A 485 1.94 -47.61 6.23
CA SER A 485 2.85 -47.51 7.39
C SER A 485 4.21 -46.86 7.08
N SER A 486 4.46 -46.46 5.83
CA SER A 486 5.71 -45.80 5.45
C SER A 486 5.58 -44.82 4.29
N ILE A 487 6.43 -43.81 4.28
CA ILE A 487 6.59 -42.85 3.18
C ILE A 487 8.05 -42.91 2.72
N THR A 488 8.28 -43.27 1.47
CA THR A 488 9.60 -43.14 0.83
C THR A 488 9.74 -41.72 0.29
N VAL A 489 10.80 -41.03 0.71
CA VAL A 489 11.09 -39.65 0.33
C VAL A 489 12.28 -39.59 -0.62
N ALA A 490 12.28 -38.61 -1.51
CA ALA A 490 13.47 -38.26 -2.28
C ALA A 490 14.62 -37.86 -1.33
N PRO A 491 15.90 -38.06 -1.70
CA PRO A 491 17.03 -37.57 -0.93
C PRO A 491 16.99 -36.03 -0.79
N GLY A 492 16.41 -35.55 0.31
CA GLY A 492 16.24 -34.13 0.61
C GLY A 492 17.47 -33.54 1.31
N GLN A 493 17.76 -32.26 1.06
CA GLN A 493 18.91 -31.59 1.65
C GLN A 493 18.84 -31.52 3.19
N LEU A 494 19.95 -31.90 3.84
CA LEU A 494 20.32 -31.50 5.20
C LEU A 494 19.35 -31.86 6.34
N CYS A 495 18.65 -33.01 6.26
CA CYS A 495 17.77 -33.48 7.31
C CYS A 495 18.36 -34.64 8.14
N PRO A 496 18.52 -34.48 9.47
CA PRO A 496 19.05 -35.55 10.32
C PRO A 496 18.04 -36.68 10.49
N SER A 497 18.53 -37.93 10.51
CA SER A 497 17.75 -39.11 10.88
C SER A 497 17.29 -39.02 12.34
N PHE A 498 16.07 -39.48 12.61
CA PHE A 498 15.52 -39.61 13.96
C PHE A 498 14.90 -41.00 14.14
N SER A 499 14.76 -41.46 15.38
CA SER A 499 14.16 -42.76 15.71
C SER A 499 13.41 -42.67 17.04
N GLY A 500 12.28 -43.38 17.14
CA GLY A 500 11.49 -43.48 18.38
C GLY A 500 10.88 -42.15 18.85
N GLN A 501 10.56 -41.23 17.93
CA GLN A 501 9.91 -39.97 18.25
C GLN A 501 8.41 -40.02 17.88
N ALA A 502 7.63 -39.02 18.27
CA ALA A 502 6.22 -38.91 17.91
C ALA A 502 5.98 -37.56 17.22
N LEU A 503 6.53 -37.40 16.01
CA LEU A 503 6.58 -36.10 15.34
C LEU A 503 5.33 -35.81 14.50
N PRO A 504 4.88 -34.54 14.46
CA PRO A 504 3.86 -34.09 13.53
C PRO A 504 4.37 -34.07 12.09
N VAL A 505 3.48 -34.29 11.14
CA VAL A 505 3.72 -34.18 9.70
C VAL A 505 2.88 -33.04 9.14
N TYR A 506 3.51 -32.03 8.55
CA TYR A 506 2.84 -30.83 8.03
C TYR A 506 2.91 -30.72 6.51
N ARG A 507 1.88 -30.10 5.91
CA ARG A 507 1.88 -29.74 4.49
C ARG A 507 2.87 -28.61 4.20
N TYR A 508 3.58 -28.69 3.07
CA TYR A 508 4.38 -27.57 2.59
C TYR A 508 3.49 -26.45 2.01
N ALA A 509 3.16 -25.48 2.86
CA ALA A 509 2.25 -24.37 2.59
C ALA A 509 2.91 -23.18 1.86
N MET A 510 4.22 -23.19 1.68
CA MET A 510 4.98 -22.05 1.14
C MET A 510 4.91 -21.98 -0.40
N ARG A 511 4.98 -20.75 -0.89
CA ARG A 511 4.97 -20.35 -2.30
C ARG A 511 5.92 -19.16 -2.48
N ALA A 512 6.49 -19.02 -3.68
CA ALA A 512 7.36 -17.90 -3.98
C ALA A 512 7.30 -17.49 -5.45
N TYR A 513 7.87 -16.32 -5.73
CA TYR A 513 8.19 -15.83 -7.06
C TYR A 513 9.48 -15.01 -6.98
N VAL A 514 10.41 -15.18 -7.91
CA VAL A 514 11.62 -14.35 -7.95
C VAL A 514 11.43 -13.24 -8.97
N VAL A 515 11.44 -12.00 -8.49
CA VAL A 515 11.49 -10.81 -9.33
C VAL A 515 12.94 -10.62 -9.75
N GLN A 516 13.18 -10.63 -11.07
CA GLN A 516 14.48 -10.42 -11.71
C GLN A 516 14.57 -8.99 -12.25
N ASP A 517 15.76 -8.61 -12.73
CA ASP A 517 16.02 -7.38 -13.49
C ASP A 517 15.62 -6.08 -12.78
N VAL A 518 15.78 -6.05 -11.45
CA VAL A 518 15.53 -4.86 -10.62
C VAL A 518 16.81 -4.05 -10.36
N GLU A 519 16.63 -2.77 -10.04
CA GLU A 519 17.71 -1.84 -9.77
C GLU A 519 18.21 -1.94 -8.32
N ALA A 520 19.54 -2.08 -8.14
CA ALA A 520 20.17 -2.16 -6.83
C ALA A 520 19.92 -0.91 -5.97
N GLY A 521 19.70 -1.09 -4.67
CA GLY A 521 19.41 0.01 -3.73
C GLY A 521 17.97 0.54 -3.78
N THR A 522 17.11 0.00 -4.64
CA THR A 522 15.71 0.43 -4.78
C THR A 522 14.80 -0.17 -3.71
N PRO A 523 13.99 0.65 -2.99
CA PRO A 523 12.89 0.14 -2.19
C PRO A 523 11.70 -0.26 -3.08
N PHE A 524 11.22 -1.49 -2.90
CA PHE A 524 9.98 -1.99 -3.49
C PHE A 524 8.99 -2.41 -2.41
N TYR A 525 7.71 -2.16 -2.66
CA TYR A 525 6.58 -2.73 -1.94
C TYR A 525 6.01 -3.86 -2.77
N VAL A 526 5.65 -4.98 -2.12
CA VAL A 526 5.10 -6.14 -2.80
C VAL A 526 3.73 -6.48 -2.22
N ARG A 527 2.81 -6.93 -3.07
CA ARG A 527 1.55 -7.54 -2.64
C ARG A 527 1.26 -8.81 -3.44
N VAL A 528 0.56 -9.75 -2.82
CA VAL A 528 0.18 -11.03 -3.44
C VAL A 528 -1.30 -11.28 -3.21
N ALA A 529 -2.05 -11.60 -4.27
CA ALA A 529 -3.43 -12.07 -4.21
C ALA A 529 -3.52 -13.52 -4.74
N ALA A 530 -4.33 -14.35 -4.10
CA ALA A 530 -4.60 -15.71 -4.57
C ALA A 530 -5.86 -15.76 -5.45
N GLN A 531 -5.86 -16.62 -6.47
CA GLN A 531 -6.98 -16.83 -7.39
C GLN A 531 -7.43 -18.28 -7.36
N ASN A 532 -8.75 -18.50 -7.38
CA ASN A 532 -9.35 -19.81 -7.65
C ASN A 532 -10.22 -19.72 -8.91
N ALA A 533 -10.86 -20.83 -9.29
CA ALA A 533 -11.74 -20.89 -10.46
C ALA A 533 -12.99 -19.99 -10.38
N LEU A 534 -13.25 -19.30 -9.26
CA LEU A 534 -14.43 -18.46 -9.04
C LEU A 534 -14.09 -16.97 -9.05
N ALA A 535 -13.04 -16.56 -8.34
CA ALA A 535 -12.62 -15.16 -8.23
C ALA A 535 -11.18 -15.00 -7.72
N THR A 536 -10.66 -13.77 -7.85
CA THR A 536 -9.45 -13.30 -7.17
C THR A 536 -9.80 -12.89 -5.73
N GLY A 537 -9.00 -13.32 -4.76
CA GLY A 537 -9.08 -12.89 -3.37
C GLY A 537 -8.46 -11.50 -3.14
N PRO A 538 -8.66 -10.88 -1.98
CA PRO A 538 -7.97 -9.64 -1.63
C PRO A 538 -6.45 -9.88 -1.53
N PRO A 539 -5.59 -8.90 -1.90
CA PRO A 539 -4.15 -9.02 -1.73
C PRO A 539 -3.72 -8.89 -0.27
N ASN A 540 -2.58 -9.51 0.09
CA ASN A 540 -1.81 -9.18 1.28
C ASN A 540 -0.49 -8.50 0.88
N TYR A 541 0.05 -7.66 1.76
CA TYR A 541 1.25 -6.85 1.50
C TYR A 541 2.46 -7.40 2.27
N SER A 542 3.66 -7.28 1.68
CA SER A 542 4.90 -7.34 2.44
C SER A 542 5.05 -6.06 3.26
N TYR A 543 4.95 -6.16 4.58
CA TYR A 543 5.22 -5.07 5.52
C TYR A 543 6.67 -5.12 6.02
#